data_AF-A0A925BR52-F1
#
_entry.id   AF-A0A925BR52-F1
#
_cell.length_a   1.000
_cell.length_b   1.000
_cell.length_c   1.000
_cell.angle_alpha   90.00
_cell.angle_beta   90.00
_cell.angle_gamma   90.00
#
_symmetry.space_group_name_H-M   'P 1'
#
loop_
_entity.id
_entity.type
_entity.pdbx_description
1 polymer ?
#
loop_
_entity_poly.entity_id
_entity_poly.type
_entity_poly.pdbx_seq_one_letter_code
_entity_poly.pdbx_strand_id
1 'polypeptide(L)'
;MKIWDQNGTAVRAFEAMGDLALACAICNETNRVIGADWTGAIRVWNAVDGAKIGDLTPNPPTLEERLAAANTAVQATTAEAKVATDGYTAAQAAAVKATTDLNTANTKMVELTKVVTDTTIATVTSKAAIVAAQAAHDAAAKVVATLDPVVPALTDSVTKGTEAATKNAEDKEIAAAVTALKALLDNRAATLTNNKKVVADKVVELTKGKELLVAQEKLITDSNVAIEAVKKAIPDLTVADKAMTEKAVAAKAVADAANAKLAASQQQVARWTSEIDFATKLRILTEKQALAAPLVAASEEALGAVNKMKSDIAAAQQVVVTSQKAVDDGNAAVAAAKQVLTTATAEHAAITTTVAGLEAALPALKEAQAKGAEAAAKAPTDKELAAAAEMLKTALDKQTASLAAMKTLLVEKAAAIEKAKVAVAEMEKKAADAVVVLTASNAKVTELTAAMKPIEDKFASAKQAADQALQPVTALQQEIQKLKEVKL
;
A
#
# COMPACT_ATOMS: atom_id res chain seq x y z
N MET A 1 13.74 -9.84 38.19
CA MET A 1 12.57 -10.72 37.93
C MET A 1 13.05 -12.11 37.52
N LYS A 2 12.22 -13.15 37.66
CA LYS A 2 12.59 -14.54 37.29
C LYS A 2 11.39 -15.29 36.67
N ILE A 3 11.64 -16.18 35.70
CA ILE A 3 10.67 -17.18 35.21
C ILE A 3 10.92 -18.49 35.95
N TRP A 4 9.84 -19.16 36.33
CA TRP A 4 9.86 -20.46 37.01
C TRP A 4 9.03 -21.46 36.19
N ASP A 5 9.40 -22.74 36.24
CA ASP A 5 8.59 -23.82 35.68
C ASP A 5 7.49 -24.26 36.67
N GLN A 6 6.64 -25.19 36.24
CA GLN A 6 5.55 -25.72 37.06
C GLN A 6 6.04 -26.52 38.28
N ASN A 7 7.30 -26.96 38.29
CA ASN A 7 7.90 -27.69 39.40
C ASN A 7 8.54 -26.75 40.44
N GLY A 8 8.46 -25.42 40.23
CA GLY A 8 9.09 -24.43 41.09
C GLY A 8 10.60 -24.32 40.90
N THR A 9 11.13 -24.75 39.74
CA THR A 9 12.53 -24.53 39.35
C THR A 9 12.66 -23.21 38.61
N ALA A 10 13.64 -22.38 38.99
CA ALA A 10 13.91 -21.14 38.28
C ALA A 10 14.49 -21.43 36.89
N VAL A 11 13.72 -21.12 35.85
CA VAL A 11 14.12 -21.32 34.45
C VAL A 11 14.99 -20.16 33.97
N ARG A 12 14.71 -18.94 34.43
CA ARG A 12 15.43 -17.75 33.98
C ARG A 12 15.44 -16.64 35.02
N ALA A 13 16.55 -15.90 35.09
CA ALA A 13 16.65 -14.64 35.79
C ALA A 13 16.97 -13.53 34.79
N PHE A 14 16.33 -12.37 34.98
CA PHE A 14 16.58 -11.17 34.18
C PHE A 14 17.48 -10.22 34.96
N GLU A 15 18.10 -9.28 34.24
CA GLU A 15 18.81 -8.13 34.84
C GLU A 15 17.95 -7.49 35.94
N ALA A 16 18.57 -7.17 37.08
CA ALA A 16 17.88 -6.51 38.17
C ALA A 16 17.39 -5.13 37.73
N MET A 17 16.23 -4.73 38.24
CA MET A 17 15.78 -3.35 38.11
C MET A 17 16.64 -2.43 38.98
N GLY A 18 16.64 -1.13 38.67
CA GLY A 18 17.41 -0.15 39.43
C GLY A 18 16.84 0.08 40.84
N ASP A 19 15.54 -0.22 41.03
CA ASP A 19 14.83 -0.12 42.30
C ASP A 19 13.83 -1.29 42.45
N LEU A 20 13.00 -1.25 43.49
CA LEU A 20 11.96 -2.22 43.79
C LEU A 20 11.03 -2.40 42.59
N ALA A 21 11.07 -3.61 42.01
CA ALA A 21 10.14 -4.00 40.95
C ALA A 21 8.72 -4.10 41.53
N LEU A 22 7.79 -3.32 40.97
CA LEU A 22 6.41 -3.22 41.43
C LEU A 22 5.44 -4.07 40.63
N ALA A 23 5.72 -4.25 39.34
CA ALA A 23 4.86 -4.98 38.44
C ALA A 23 5.68 -5.74 37.41
N CYS A 24 5.16 -6.89 36.98
CA CYS A 24 5.69 -7.62 35.84
C CYS A 24 4.55 -8.18 34.99
N ALA A 25 4.78 -8.22 33.68
CA ALA A 25 3.91 -8.88 32.72
C ALA A 25 4.75 -9.76 31.79
N ILE A 26 4.17 -10.86 31.30
CA ILE A 26 4.76 -11.72 30.28
C ILE A 26 3.81 -11.81 29.10
N CYS A 27 4.33 -11.60 27.89
CA CYS A 27 3.62 -11.80 26.63
C CYS A 27 4.14 -13.08 26.00
N ASN A 28 3.27 -14.09 25.94
CA ASN A 28 3.56 -15.39 25.32
C ASN A 28 3.62 -15.33 23.79
N GLU A 29 2.91 -14.39 23.15
CA GLU A 29 2.94 -14.23 21.69
C GLU A 29 4.28 -13.69 21.18
N THR A 30 4.87 -12.73 21.91
CA THR A 30 6.12 -12.04 21.49
C THR A 30 7.35 -12.48 22.29
N ASN A 31 7.18 -13.42 23.23
CA ASN A 31 8.22 -13.84 24.18
C ASN A 31 8.89 -12.65 24.88
N ARG A 32 8.08 -11.72 25.40
CA ARG A 32 8.58 -10.55 26.11
C ARG A 32 8.19 -10.60 27.57
N VAL A 33 9.13 -10.27 28.43
CA VAL A 33 8.89 -9.99 29.84
C VAL A 33 9.05 -8.49 30.05
N ILE A 34 8.08 -7.86 30.68
CA ILE A 34 8.07 -6.43 30.97
C ILE A 34 8.05 -6.27 32.48
N GLY A 35 8.91 -5.40 33.01
CA GLY A 35 8.99 -5.09 34.42
C GLY A 35 8.97 -3.58 34.63
N ALA A 36 8.28 -3.14 35.67
CA ALA A 36 8.28 -1.74 36.09
C ALA A 36 8.78 -1.64 37.53
N ASP A 37 9.61 -0.64 37.81
CA ASP A 37 10.09 -0.33 39.16
C ASP A 37 9.49 0.94 39.74
N TRP A 38 9.79 1.20 41.01
CA TRP A 38 9.29 2.35 41.77
C TRP A 38 9.68 3.71 41.18
N THR A 39 10.75 3.79 40.40
CA THR A 39 11.16 5.03 39.73
C THR A 39 10.33 5.34 38.48
N GLY A 40 9.48 4.40 38.05
CA GLY A 40 8.74 4.47 36.80
C GLY A 40 9.53 3.96 35.59
N ALA A 41 10.72 3.37 35.80
CA ALA A 41 11.46 2.73 34.71
C ALA A 41 10.73 1.45 34.30
N ILE A 42 10.43 1.34 33.01
CA ILE A 42 9.80 0.14 32.44
C ILE A 42 10.81 -0.52 31.52
N ARG A 43 11.21 -1.75 31.84
CA ARG A 43 12.20 -2.52 31.07
C ARG A 43 11.53 -3.69 30.37
N VAL A 44 12.03 -4.01 29.18
CA VAL A 44 11.58 -5.14 28.37
C VAL A 44 12.75 -6.09 28.18
N TRP A 45 12.53 -7.37 28.50
CA TRP A 45 13.47 -8.46 28.25
C TRP A 45 12.86 -9.48 27.30
N ASN A 46 13.74 -10.17 26.58
CA ASN A 46 13.38 -11.37 25.84
C ASN A 46 13.24 -12.54 26.83
N ALA A 47 12.08 -13.20 26.82
CA ALA A 47 11.76 -14.32 27.71
C ALA A 47 12.61 -15.56 27.40
N VAL A 48 13.10 -15.70 26.16
CA VAL A 48 13.85 -16.88 25.69
C VAL A 48 15.29 -16.87 26.17
N ASP A 49 16.00 -15.75 26.07
CA ASP A 49 17.42 -15.64 26.41
C ASP A 49 17.68 -14.77 27.65
N GLY A 50 16.72 -13.96 28.08
CA GLY A 50 16.83 -13.06 29.24
C GLY A 50 17.50 -11.72 28.91
N ALA A 51 17.87 -11.49 27.65
CA ALA A 51 18.51 -10.27 27.21
C ALA A 51 17.55 -9.08 27.32
N LYS A 52 18.07 -7.95 27.80
CA LYS A 52 17.31 -6.69 27.78
C LYS A 52 17.12 -6.27 26.32
N ILE A 53 15.87 -6.13 25.91
CA ILE A 53 15.47 -5.63 24.60
C ILE A 53 15.50 -4.10 24.58
N GLY A 54 15.07 -3.46 25.67
CA GLY A 54 15.03 -2.01 25.77
C GLY A 54 14.17 -1.51 26.94
N ASP A 55 13.86 -0.22 26.90
CA ASP A 55 13.05 0.47 27.90
C ASP A 55 11.80 1.08 27.23
N LEU A 56 10.71 1.18 27.99
CA LEU A 56 9.49 1.88 27.58
C LEU A 56 9.36 3.18 28.37
N THR A 57 8.90 4.25 27.70
CA THR A 57 8.55 5.49 28.38
C THR A 57 7.17 5.32 29.02
N PRO A 58 7.03 5.55 30.35
CA PRO A 58 5.75 5.40 31.03
C PRO A 58 4.68 6.39 30.53
N ASN A 59 5.08 7.55 30.04
CA ASN A 59 4.22 8.52 29.38
C ASN A 59 4.78 8.86 27.98
N PRO A 60 4.44 8.10 26.93
CA PRO A 60 4.92 8.39 25.59
C PRO A 60 4.38 9.74 25.09
N PRO A 61 5.17 10.54 24.36
CA PRO A 61 4.69 11.80 23.79
C PRO A 61 3.54 11.57 22.81
N THR A 62 2.65 12.55 22.70
CA THR A 62 1.52 12.51 21.76
C THR A 62 2.00 12.45 20.31
N LEU A 63 1.11 12.11 19.38
CA LEU A 63 1.46 12.09 17.96
C LEU A 63 1.83 13.50 17.47
N GLU A 64 1.16 14.52 17.98
CA GLU A 64 1.42 15.92 17.69
C GLU A 64 2.79 16.36 18.23
N GLU A 65 3.13 15.96 19.46
CA GLU A 65 4.45 16.22 20.05
C GLU A 65 5.57 15.50 19.29
N ARG A 66 5.32 14.27 18.83
CA ARG A 66 6.27 13.52 17.99
C ARG A 66 6.46 14.18 16.62
N LEU A 67 5.40 14.68 16.00
CA LEU A 67 5.47 15.43 14.75
C LEU A 67 6.23 16.76 14.96
N ALA A 68 5.96 17.47 16.05
CA ALA A 68 6.68 18.69 16.40
C ALA A 68 8.19 18.43 16.59
N ALA A 69 8.55 17.38 17.33
CA ALA A 69 9.93 16.96 17.52
C ALA A 69 10.61 16.58 16.18
N ALA A 70 9.90 15.87 15.29
CA ALA A 70 10.40 15.53 13.97
C ALA A 70 10.63 16.77 13.09
N ASN A 71 9.73 17.76 13.14
CA ASN A 71 9.91 19.04 12.46
C ASN A 71 11.12 19.81 12.99
N THR A 72 11.34 19.85 14.31
CA THR A 72 12.55 20.42 14.91
C THR A 72 13.81 19.69 14.43
N ALA A 73 13.77 18.35 14.36
CA ALA A 73 14.89 17.56 13.85
C ALA A 73 15.18 17.87 12.37
N VAL A 74 14.17 18.08 11.52
CA VAL A 74 14.36 18.51 10.13
C VAL A 74 15.04 19.87 10.07
N GLN A 75 14.65 20.84 10.89
CA GLN A 75 15.29 22.16 10.92
C GLN A 75 16.77 22.05 11.32
N ALA A 76 17.07 21.29 12.38
CA ALA A 76 18.43 21.09 12.87
C ALA A 76 19.31 20.36 11.83
N THR A 77 18.80 19.28 11.23
CA THR A 77 19.54 18.50 10.23
C THR A 77 19.66 19.22 8.90
N THR A 78 18.74 20.12 8.54
CA THR A 78 18.87 21.01 7.38
C THR A 78 20.05 21.95 7.57
N ALA A 79 20.18 22.56 8.76
CA ALA A 79 21.31 23.43 9.07
C ALA A 79 22.64 22.66 9.06
N GLU A 80 22.68 21.46 9.66
CA GLU A 80 23.85 20.56 9.65
C GLU A 80 24.26 20.19 8.22
N ALA A 81 23.31 19.75 7.40
CA ALA A 81 23.54 19.37 6.00
C ALA A 81 24.08 20.53 5.16
N LYS A 82 23.57 21.75 5.39
CA LYS A 82 24.07 22.96 4.72
C LYS A 82 25.54 23.21 5.08
N VAL A 83 25.87 23.23 6.38
CA VAL A 83 27.25 23.47 6.84
C VAL A 83 28.21 22.41 6.29
N ALA A 84 27.79 21.14 6.32
CA ALA A 84 28.62 20.04 5.82
C ALA A 84 28.83 20.12 4.30
N THR A 85 27.78 20.48 3.54
CA THR A 85 27.86 20.66 2.08
C THR A 85 28.77 21.83 1.70
N ASP A 86 28.61 22.99 2.36
CA ASP A 86 29.48 24.14 2.15
C ASP A 86 30.95 23.81 2.46
N GLY A 87 31.19 23.04 3.54
CA GLY A 87 32.51 22.55 3.93
C GLY A 87 33.13 21.61 2.88
N TYR A 88 32.34 20.71 2.30
CA TYR A 88 32.77 19.84 1.20
C TYR A 88 33.13 20.65 -0.04
N THR A 89 32.29 21.60 -0.46
CA THR A 89 32.58 22.46 -1.62
C THR A 89 33.89 23.24 -1.45
N ALA A 90 34.12 23.80 -0.26
CA ALA A 90 35.37 24.50 0.03
C ALA A 90 36.60 23.56 0.00
N ALA A 91 36.48 22.36 0.58
CA ALA A 91 37.56 21.37 0.57
C ALA A 91 37.86 20.85 -0.85
N GLN A 92 36.83 20.63 -1.67
CA GLN A 92 36.98 20.23 -3.06
C GLN A 92 37.72 21.30 -3.88
N ALA A 93 37.35 22.58 -3.72
CA ALA A 93 38.04 23.68 -4.40
C ALA A 93 39.53 23.76 -4.00
N ALA A 94 39.83 23.55 -2.72
CA ALA A 94 41.21 23.53 -2.22
C ALA A 94 42.03 22.35 -2.78
N ALA A 95 41.43 21.16 -2.88
CA ALA A 95 42.06 19.99 -3.50
C ALA A 95 42.38 20.25 -4.98
N VAL A 96 41.40 20.73 -5.75
CA VAL A 96 41.58 21.07 -7.17
C VAL A 96 42.72 22.09 -7.37
N LYS A 97 42.78 23.10 -6.50
CA LYS A 97 43.86 24.09 -6.54
C LYS A 97 45.22 23.45 -6.27
N ALA A 98 45.34 22.62 -5.22
CA ALA A 98 46.60 21.97 -4.88
C ALA A 98 47.11 21.05 -6.01
N THR A 99 46.22 20.29 -6.64
CA THR A 99 46.54 19.46 -7.80
C THR A 99 47.01 20.31 -8.98
N THR A 100 46.35 21.44 -9.24
CA THR A 100 46.72 22.36 -10.33
C THR A 100 48.09 22.99 -10.10
N ASP A 101 48.39 23.42 -8.86
CA ASP A 101 49.67 24.01 -8.50
C ASP A 101 50.81 22.98 -8.66
N LEU A 102 50.59 21.74 -8.20
CA LEU A 102 51.55 20.64 -8.36
C LEU A 102 51.82 20.31 -9.83
N ASN A 103 50.76 20.20 -10.64
CA ASN A 103 50.90 19.94 -12.08
C ASN A 103 51.65 21.07 -12.78
N THR A 104 51.36 22.32 -12.44
CA THR A 104 52.05 23.50 -12.96
C THR A 104 53.55 23.47 -12.63
N ALA A 105 53.91 23.12 -11.39
CA ALA A 105 55.30 22.98 -10.98
C ALA A 105 56.02 21.84 -11.74
N ASN A 106 55.35 20.71 -11.92
CA ASN A 106 55.89 19.58 -12.69
C ASN A 106 56.11 19.94 -14.17
N THR A 107 55.17 20.62 -14.82
CA THR A 107 55.33 21.11 -16.20
C THR A 107 56.51 22.07 -16.31
N LYS A 108 56.62 23.04 -15.39
CA LYS A 108 57.71 24.01 -15.37
C LYS A 108 59.08 23.34 -15.18
N MET A 109 59.16 22.27 -14.37
CA MET A 109 60.39 21.48 -14.19
C MET A 109 60.85 20.85 -15.51
N VAL A 110 59.92 20.24 -16.26
CA VAL A 110 60.20 19.62 -17.56
C VAL A 110 60.67 20.67 -18.57
N GLU A 111 59.97 21.81 -18.64
CA GLU A 111 60.32 22.92 -19.55
C GLU A 111 61.72 23.48 -19.26
N LEU A 112 62.03 23.79 -18.00
CA LEU A 112 63.34 24.32 -17.62
C LEU A 112 64.46 23.31 -17.88
N THR A 113 64.23 22.03 -17.60
CA THR A 113 65.20 20.95 -17.88
C THR A 113 65.51 20.87 -19.39
N LYS A 114 64.48 21.03 -20.23
CA LYS A 114 64.65 21.10 -21.69
C LYS A 114 65.46 22.33 -22.10
N VAL A 115 65.17 23.51 -21.54
CA VAL A 115 65.93 24.76 -21.81
C VAL A 115 67.41 24.58 -21.48
N VAL A 116 67.75 24.01 -20.32
CA VAL A 116 69.14 23.76 -19.93
C VAL A 116 69.81 22.80 -20.90
N THR A 117 69.14 21.71 -21.27
CA THR A 117 69.68 20.70 -22.21
C THR A 117 69.97 21.32 -23.57
N ASP A 118 68.99 22.00 -24.17
CA ASP A 118 69.11 22.62 -25.49
C ASP A 118 70.18 23.72 -25.50
N THR A 119 70.22 24.55 -24.44
CA THR A 119 71.20 25.64 -24.33
C THR A 119 72.62 25.12 -24.09
N THR A 120 72.77 24.00 -23.35
CA THR A 120 74.07 23.34 -23.16
C THR A 120 74.62 22.84 -24.49
N ILE A 121 73.77 22.20 -25.31
CA ILE A 121 74.14 21.77 -26.67
C ILE A 121 74.57 22.99 -27.51
N ALA A 122 73.77 24.07 -27.49
CA ALA A 122 74.09 25.30 -28.22
C ALA A 122 75.41 25.96 -27.77
N THR A 123 75.72 25.89 -26.47
CA THR A 123 76.98 26.41 -25.89
C THR A 123 78.19 25.66 -26.43
N VAL A 124 78.11 24.33 -26.53
CA VAL A 124 79.18 23.50 -27.12
C VAL A 124 79.39 23.86 -28.59
N THR A 125 78.32 24.04 -29.35
CA THR A 125 78.39 24.47 -30.76
C THR A 125 79.03 25.86 -30.90
N SER A 126 78.62 26.84 -30.07
CA SER A 126 79.21 28.19 -30.06
C SER A 126 80.71 28.17 -29.73
N LYS A 127 81.13 27.37 -28.73
CA LYS A 127 82.56 27.23 -28.39
C LYS A 127 83.37 26.70 -29.57
N ALA A 128 82.88 25.67 -30.26
CA ALA A 128 83.54 25.13 -31.45
C ALA A 128 83.63 26.19 -32.58
N ALA A 129 82.56 26.96 -32.81
CA ALA A 129 82.54 28.03 -33.80
C ALA A 129 83.54 29.15 -33.49
N ILE A 130 83.64 29.59 -32.22
CA ILE A 130 84.62 30.60 -31.78
C ILE A 130 86.04 30.11 -32.02
N VAL A 131 86.37 28.86 -31.67
CA VAL A 131 87.71 28.29 -31.91
C VAL A 131 88.04 28.26 -33.40
N ALA A 132 87.10 27.83 -34.24
CA ALA A 132 87.27 27.82 -35.69
C ALA A 132 87.45 29.23 -36.27
N ALA A 133 86.66 30.20 -35.80
CA ALA A 133 86.77 31.60 -36.21
C ALA A 133 88.09 32.23 -35.78
N GLN A 134 88.59 31.91 -34.58
CA GLN A 134 89.88 32.37 -34.08
C GLN A 134 91.03 31.81 -34.91
N ALA A 135 91.00 30.50 -35.21
CA ALA A 135 92.00 29.88 -36.07
C ALA A 135 92.04 30.52 -37.48
N ALA A 136 90.87 30.83 -38.05
CA ALA A 136 90.77 31.51 -39.35
C ALA A 136 91.29 32.96 -39.29
N HIS A 137 90.97 33.70 -38.21
CA HIS A 137 91.50 35.03 -37.97
C HIS A 137 93.03 35.02 -37.88
N ASP A 138 93.60 34.13 -37.07
CA ASP A 138 95.05 34.08 -36.83
C ASP A 138 95.83 33.68 -38.09
N ALA A 139 95.28 32.75 -38.88
CA ALA A 139 95.83 32.39 -40.18
C ALA A 139 95.86 33.60 -41.14
N ALA A 140 94.76 34.36 -41.25
CA ALA A 140 94.67 35.54 -42.10
C ALA A 140 95.57 36.68 -41.60
N ALA A 141 95.60 36.93 -40.29
CA ALA A 141 96.44 37.94 -39.65
C ALA A 141 97.93 37.68 -39.90
N LYS A 142 98.37 36.41 -39.84
CA LYS A 142 99.75 36.01 -40.18
C LYS A 142 100.11 36.33 -41.63
N VAL A 143 99.18 36.10 -42.57
CA VAL A 143 99.36 36.47 -43.99
C VAL A 143 99.44 37.98 -44.16
N VAL A 144 98.56 38.74 -43.49
CA VAL A 144 98.61 40.22 -43.49
C VAL A 144 99.96 40.70 -42.96
N ALA A 145 100.39 40.25 -41.78
CA ALA A 145 101.66 40.65 -41.17
C ALA A 145 102.88 40.37 -42.07
N THR A 146 102.83 39.30 -42.87
CA THR A 146 103.89 38.95 -43.83
C THR A 146 103.86 39.84 -45.08
N LEU A 147 102.67 40.12 -45.63
CA LEU A 147 102.52 40.82 -46.91
C LEU A 147 102.44 42.34 -46.79
N ASP A 148 101.99 42.87 -45.65
CA ASP A 148 101.83 44.31 -45.42
C ASP A 148 103.13 45.13 -45.61
N PRO A 149 104.31 44.68 -45.13
CA PRO A 149 105.58 45.38 -45.43
C PRO A 149 106.13 45.06 -46.84
N VAL A 150 105.73 43.93 -47.44
CA VAL A 150 106.29 43.44 -48.72
C VAL A 150 105.61 44.08 -49.92
N VAL A 151 104.30 44.34 -49.87
CA VAL A 151 103.53 44.94 -50.97
C VAL A 151 104.03 46.36 -51.31
N PRO A 152 104.29 47.27 -50.35
CA PRO A 152 104.91 48.57 -50.64
C PRO A 152 106.29 48.44 -51.29
N ALA A 153 107.15 47.55 -50.77
CA ALA A 153 108.49 47.33 -51.32
C ALA A 153 108.47 46.78 -52.76
N LEU A 154 107.52 45.87 -53.06
CA LEU A 154 107.27 45.39 -54.43
C LEU A 154 106.69 46.50 -55.32
N THR A 155 105.85 47.38 -54.77
CA THR A 155 105.30 48.54 -55.50
C THR A 155 106.41 49.49 -55.94
N ASP A 156 107.33 49.83 -55.02
CA ASP A 156 108.51 50.63 -55.32
C ASP A 156 109.41 49.95 -56.37
N SER A 157 109.58 48.62 -56.27
CA SER A 157 110.39 47.83 -57.21
C SER A 157 109.78 47.76 -58.62
N VAL A 158 108.45 47.57 -58.74
CA VAL A 158 107.75 47.61 -60.04
C VAL A 158 107.82 49.02 -60.64
N THR A 159 107.70 50.07 -59.82
CA THR A 159 107.77 51.46 -60.27
C THR A 159 109.15 51.76 -60.86
N LYS A 160 110.23 51.48 -60.12
CA LYS A 160 111.62 51.63 -60.60
C LYS A 160 111.94 50.73 -61.79
N GLY A 161 111.41 49.51 -61.82
CA GLY A 161 111.55 48.59 -62.96
C GLY A 161 110.87 49.13 -64.23
N THR A 162 109.67 49.72 -64.09
CA THR A 162 108.93 50.35 -65.19
C THR A 162 109.66 51.59 -65.72
N GLU A 163 110.24 52.40 -64.83
CA GLU A 163 111.12 53.53 -65.20
C GLU A 163 112.38 53.08 -65.95
N ALA A 164 112.94 51.91 -65.63
CA ALA A 164 114.08 51.34 -66.35
C ALA A 164 113.67 50.82 -67.74
N ALA A 165 112.53 50.10 -67.84
CA ALA A 165 112.02 49.57 -69.12
C ALA A 165 111.64 50.68 -70.11
N THR A 166 111.16 51.83 -69.63
CA THR A 166 110.82 52.99 -70.48
C THR A 166 112.04 53.75 -71.02
N LYS A 167 113.20 53.66 -70.33
CA LYS A 167 114.47 54.27 -70.78
C LYS A 167 115.21 53.43 -71.82
N ASN A 168 114.88 52.14 -71.98
CA ASN A 168 115.52 51.22 -72.93
C ASN A 168 114.48 50.36 -73.67
N ALA A 169 113.67 50.98 -74.52
CA ALA A 169 112.44 50.41 -75.06
C ALA A 169 112.62 49.21 -76.04
N GLU A 170 113.83 48.95 -76.55
CA GLU A 170 114.10 47.80 -77.43
C GLU A 170 114.45 46.50 -76.65
N ASP A 171 114.71 46.58 -75.34
CA ASP A 171 115.03 45.44 -74.49
C ASP A 171 113.77 44.72 -73.99
N LYS A 172 113.41 43.65 -74.71
CA LYS A 172 112.23 42.84 -74.43
C LYS A 172 112.34 42.00 -73.16
N GLU A 173 113.54 41.72 -72.67
CA GLU A 173 113.74 40.91 -71.46
C GLU A 173 113.44 41.72 -70.19
N ILE A 174 113.90 42.97 -70.12
CA ILE A 174 113.59 43.89 -69.00
C ILE A 174 112.08 44.17 -68.95
N ALA A 175 111.44 44.40 -70.08
CA ALA A 175 109.98 44.59 -70.15
C ALA A 175 109.19 43.36 -69.67
N ALA A 176 109.65 42.15 -69.99
CA ALA A 176 109.04 40.90 -69.54
C ALA A 176 109.20 40.68 -68.02
N ALA A 177 110.39 40.98 -67.46
CA ALA A 177 110.66 40.87 -66.03
C ALA A 177 109.81 41.82 -65.19
N VAL A 178 109.62 43.07 -65.65
CA VAL A 178 108.74 44.06 -65.00
C VAL A 178 107.27 43.60 -65.06
N THR A 179 106.84 43.02 -66.18
CA THR A 179 105.47 42.48 -66.33
C THR A 179 105.21 41.33 -65.37
N ALA A 180 106.17 40.40 -65.23
CA ALA A 180 106.08 39.30 -64.27
C ALA A 180 106.07 39.80 -62.81
N LEU A 181 106.89 40.81 -62.49
CA LEU A 181 106.93 41.42 -61.16
C LEU A 181 105.63 42.17 -60.84
N LYS A 182 105.03 42.84 -61.83
CA LYS A 182 103.72 43.49 -61.70
C LYS A 182 102.60 42.48 -61.45
N ALA A 183 102.56 41.38 -62.19
CA ALA A 183 101.59 40.30 -61.95
C ALA A 183 101.74 39.70 -60.53
N LEU A 184 102.97 39.56 -60.04
CA LEU A 184 103.24 39.12 -58.67
C LEU A 184 102.75 40.15 -57.65
N LEU A 185 103.03 41.45 -57.86
CA LEU A 185 102.54 42.54 -57.02
C LEU A 185 101.00 42.53 -56.95
N ASP A 186 100.31 42.48 -58.09
CA ASP A 186 98.86 42.51 -58.17
C ASP A 186 98.25 41.31 -57.41
N ASN A 187 98.85 40.12 -57.53
CA ASN A 187 98.43 38.93 -56.78
C ASN A 187 98.65 39.08 -55.26
N ARG A 188 99.81 39.60 -54.83
CA ARG A 188 100.11 39.83 -53.40
C ARG A 188 99.23 40.93 -52.81
N ALA A 189 98.95 42.00 -53.56
CA ALA A 189 98.05 43.07 -53.15
C ALA A 189 96.58 42.60 -53.03
N ALA A 190 96.11 41.76 -53.96
CA ALA A 190 94.80 41.13 -53.88
C ALA A 190 94.70 40.17 -52.67
N THR A 191 95.74 39.36 -52.45
CA THR A 191 95.83 38.45 -51.30
C THR A 191 95.83 39.23 -49.97
N LEU A 192 96.59 40.32 -49.88
CA LEU A 192 96.63 41.20 -48.71
C LEU A 192 95.26 41.83 -48.43
N THR A 193 94.60 42.37 -49.46
CA THR A 193 93.27 43.00 -49.35
C THR A 193 92.22 42.00 -48.86
N ASN A 194 92.19 40.81 -49.46
CA ASN A 194 91.27 39.75 -49.05
C ASN A 194 91.52 39.32 -47.60
N ASN A 195 92.77 39.14 -47.17
CA ASN A 195 93.08 38.73 -45.80
C ASN A 195 92.82 39.84 -44.78
N LYS A 196 93.01 41.13 -45.12
CA LYS A 196 92.57 42.26 -44.28
C LYS A 196 91.05 42.25 -44.07
N LYS A 197 90.29 41.96 -45.12
CA LYS A 197 88.83 41.79 -45.02
C LYS A 197 88.46 40.60 -44.13
N VAL A 198 89.10 39.43 -44.33
CA VAL A 198 88.87 38.24 -43.49
C VAL A 198 89.16 38.52 -42.02
N VAL A 199 90.26 39.22 -41.71
CA VAL A 199 90.57 39.65 -40.34
C VAL A 199 89.45 40.52 -39.77
N ALA A 200 89.01 41.56 -40.49
CA ALA A 200 87.94 42.44 -40.03
C ALA A 200 86.61 41.70 -39.81
N ASP A 201 86.21 40.84 -40.76
CA ASP A 201 84.97 40.05 -40.66
C ASP A 201 85.03 39.06 -39.49
N LYS A 202 86.18 38.39 -39.28
CA LYS A 202 86.35 37.44 -38.16
C LYS A 202 86.44 38.12 -36.80
N VAL A 203 86.92 39.36 -36.69
CA VAL A 203 86.81 40.14 -35.44
C VAL A 203 85.35 40.35 -35.05
N VAL A 204 84.49 40.71 -36.01
CA VAL A 204 83.04 40.88 -35.77
C VAL A 204 82.39 39.54 -35.38
N GLU A 205 82.70 38.46 -36.09
CA GLU A 205 82.19 37.12 -35.80
C GLU A 205 82.60 36.63 -34.41
N LEU A 206 83.87 36.81 -34.03
CA LEU A 206 84.38 36.46 -32.69
C LEU A 206 83.72 37.28 -31.58
N THR A 207 83.47 38.57 -31.83
CA THR A 207 82.78 39.44 -30.86
C THR A 207 81.36 38.95 -30.61
N LYS A 208 80.57 38.77 -31.68
CA LYS A 208 79.20 38.25 -31.58
C LYS A 208 79.15 36.85 -30.99
N GLY A 209 80.09 35.98 -31.35
CA GLY A 209 80.19 34.62 -30.82
C GLY A 209 80.44 34.61 -29.31
N LYS A 210 81.36 35.44 -28.81
CA LYS A 210 81.64 35.57 -27.37
C LYS A 210 80.46 36.17 -26.60
N GLU A 211 79.79 37.17 -27.14
CA GLU A 211 78.57 37.74 -26.54
C GLU A 211 77.44 36.70 -26.44
N LEU A 212 77.22 35.93 -27.52
CA LEU A 212 76.24 34.84 -27.53
C LEU A 212 76.60 33.76 -26.51
N LEU A 213 77.88 33.40 -26.39
CA LEU A 213 78.34 32.42 -25.42
C LEU A 213 78.06 32.87 -23.98
N VAL A 214 78.36 34.13 -23.64
CA VAL A 214 78.05 34.70 -22.33
C VAL A 214 76.55 34.68 -22.04
N ALA A 215 75.72 35.01 -23.04
CA ALA A 215 74.26 34.97 -22.90
C ALA A 215 73.74 33.53 -22.67
N GLN A 216 74.30 32.54 -23.37
CA GLN A 216 73.96 31.11 -23.21
C GLN A 216 74.38 30.59 -21.82
N GLU A 217 75.60 30.88 -21.37
CA GLU A 217 76.10 30.49 -20.04
C GLU A 217 75.29 31.13 -18.91
N LYS A 218 74.87 32.40 -19.09
CA LYS A 218 73.95 33.07 -18.17
C LYS A 218 72.58 32.39 -18.15
N LEU A 219 71.99 32.08 -19.30
CA LEU A 219 70.69 31.42 -19.39
C LEU A 219 70.69 30.04 -18.72
N ILE A 220 71.77 29.27 -18.88
CA ILE A 220 71.96 27.98 -18.18
C ILE A 220 71.98 28.20 -16.67
N THR A 221 72.75 29.19 -16.20
CA THR A 221 72.87 29.50 -14.77
C THR A 221 71.52 29.90 -14.18
N ASP A 222 70.82 30.85 -14.81
CA ASP A 222 69.51 31.32 -14.37
C ASP A 222 68.47 30.18 -14.38
N SER A 223 68.49 29.33 -15.41
CA SER A 223 67.58 28.19 -15.52
C SER A 223 67.87 27.12 -14.46
N ASN A 224 69.13 26.85 -14.13
CA ASN A 224 69.50 25.92 -13.05
C ASN A 224 69.06 26.43 -11.68
N VAL A 225 69.17 27.74 -11.42
CA VAL A 225 68.63 28.36 -10.21
C VAL A 225 67.11 28.19 -10.14
N ALA A 226 66.41 28.40 -11.27
CA ALA A 226 64.96 28.18 -11.34
C ALA A 226 64.58 26.70 -11.15
N ILE A 227 65.35 25.74 -11.68
CA ILE A 227 65.17 24.31 -11.48
C ILE A 227 65.25 23.97 -9.99
N GLU A 228 66.31 24.39 -9.30
CA GLU A 228 66.47 24.09 -7.87
C GLU A 228 65.34 24.72 -7.03
N ALA A 229 64.86 25.91 -7.40
CA ALA A 229 63.69 26.51 -6.75
C ALA A 229 62.41 25.68 -6.93
N VAL A 230 62.10 25.22 -8.16
CA VAL A 230 60.92 24.37 -8.43
C VAL A 230 61.09 23.00 -7.78
N LYS A 231 62.28 22.41 -7.82
CA LYS A 231 62.60 21.11 -7.21
C LYS A 231 62.37 21.11 -5.71
N LYS A 232 62.69 22.21 -5.04
CA LYS A 232 62.42 22.38 -3.61
C LYS A 232 60.92 22.55 -3.31
N ALA A 233 60.15 23.15 -4.21
CA ALA A 233 58.72 23.36 -4.03
C ALA A 233 57.86 22.11 -4.29
N ILE A 234 58.27 21.20 -5.19
CA ILE A 234 57.50 20.00 -5.57
C ILE A 234 57.16 19.10 -4.36
N PRO A 235 58.09 18.77 -3.43
CA PRO A 235 57.75 17.98 -2.24
C PRO A 235 56.65 18.61 -1.38
N ASP A 236 56.73 19.93 -1.13
CA ASP A 236 55.74 20.65 -0.34
C ASP A 236 54.36 20.66 -1.03
N LEU A 237 54.34 20.87 -2.35
CA LEU A 237 53.12 20.80 -3.16
C LEU A 237 52.53 19.39 -3.21
N THR A 238 53.37 18.36 -3.22
CA THR A 238 52.93 16.95 -3.18
C THR A 238 52.26 16.62 -1.85
N VAL A 239 52.85 17.08 -0.74
CA VAL A 239 52.24 16.93 0.59
C VAL A 239 50.94 17.71 0.69
N ALA A 240 50.89 18.94 0.15
CA ALA A 240 49.68 19.76 0.13
C ALA A 240 48.56 19.13 -0.71
N ASP A 241 48.85 18.60 -1.90
CA ASP A 241 47.89 17.90 -2.76
C ASP A 241 47.28 16.69 -2.06
N LYS A 242 48.12 15.84 -1.46
CA LYS A 242 47.67 14.68 -0.68
C LYS A 242 46.75 15.10 0.48
N ALA A 243 47.20 16.07 1.29
CA ALA A 243 46.46 16.53 2.46
C ALA A 243 45.11 17.15 2.09
N MET A 244 45.06 17.97 1.03
CA MET A 244 43.82 18.61 0.60
C MET A 244 42.85 17.61 -0.04
N THR A 245 43.37 16.62 -0.78
CA THR A 245 42.55 15.53 -1.35
C THR A 245 41.95 14.67 -0.26
N GLU A 246 42.73 14.25 0.74
CA GLU A 246 42.22 13.50 1.89
C GLU A 246 41.18 14.31 2.68
N LYS A 247 41.41 15.62 2.86
CA LYS A 247 40.44 16.53 3.49
C LYS A 247 39.15 16.64 2.69
N ALA A 248 39.20 16.68 1.36
CA ALA A 248 38.00 16.70 0.51
C ALA A 248 37.20 15.40 0.61
N VAL A 249 37.87 14.25 0.66
CA VAL A 249 37.21 12.94 0.87
C VAL A 249 36.54 12.88 2.23
N ALA A 250 37.23 13.30 3.31
CA ALA A 250 36.65 13.34 4.65
C ALA A 250 35.46 14.29 4.72
N ALA A 251 35.56 15.49 4.14
CA ALA A 251 34.46 16.45 4.09
C ALA A 251 33.26 15.91 3.30
N LYS A 252 33.50 15.16 2.21
CA LYS A 252 32.43 14.48 1.46
C LYS A 252 31.69 13.48 2.33
N ALA A 253 32.41 12.63 3.08
CA ALA A 253 31.80 11.65 3.96
C ALA A 253 30.92 12.31 5.04
N VAL A 254 31.35 13.46 5.58
CA VAL A 254 30.55 14.25 6.53
C VAL A 254 29.29 14.83 5.87
N ALA A 255 29.41 15.37 4.66
CA ALA A 255 28.26 15.89 3.90
C ALA A 255 27.25 14.79 3.57
N ASP A 256 27.70 13.62 3.12
CA ASP A 256 26.85 12.47 2.82
C ASP A 256 26.12 11.99 4.09
N ALA A 257 26.82 11.89 5.22
CA ALA A 257 26.23 11.52 6.51
C ALA A 257 25.18 12.53 7.00
N ALA A 258 25.45 13.83 6.87
CA ALA A 258 24.51 14.88 7.26
C ALA A 258 23.24 14.86 6.37
N ASN A 259 23.41 14.65 5.06
CA ASN A 259 22.28 14.48 4.14
C ASN A 259 21.45 13.23 4.44
N ALA A 260 22.08 12.12 4.83
CA ALA A 260 21.38 10.92 5.27
C ALA A 260 20.54 11.17 6.53
N LYS A 261 21.06 11.93 7.51
CA LYS A 261 20.30 12.34 8.71
C LYS A 261 19.11 13.24 8.37
N LEU A 262 19.28 14.16 7.43
CA LEU A 262 18.18 15.02 6.94
C LEU A 262 17.07 14.17 6.31
N ALA A 263 17.42 13.23 5.42
CA ALA A 263 16.46 12.33 4.79
C ALA A 263 15.71 11.48 5.84
N ALA A 264 16.42 10.94 6.83
CA ALA A 264 15.82 10.18 7.93
C ALA A 264 14.84 11.04 8.76
N SER A 265 15.19 12.30 9.02
CA SER A 265 14.31 13.23 9.76
C SER A 265 13.04 13.57 8.96
N GLN A 266 13.17 13.78 7.65
CA GLN A 266 12.03 14.00 6.75
C GLN A 266 11.09 12.78 6.70
N GLN A 267 11.64 11.56 6.69
CA GLN A 267 10.85 10.33 6.78
C GLN A 267 10.07 10.23 8.10
N GLN A 268 10.63 10.69 9.23
CA GLN A 268 9.89 10.74 10.50
C GLN A 268 8.70 11.71 10.43
N VAL A 269 8.86 12.88 9.81
CA VAL A 269 7.74 13.83 9.60
C VAL A 269 6.63 13.17 8.78
N ALA A 270 6.98 12.50 7.67
CA ALA A 270 6.01 11.80 6.83
C ALA A 270 5.29 10.68 7.62
N ARG A 271 6.05 9.89 8.38
CA ARG A 271 5.51 8.83 9.24
C ARG A 271 4.50 9.37 10.25
N TRP A 272 4.86 10.38 11.04
CA TRP A 272 3.97 10.91 12.08
C TRP A 272 2.75 11.61 11.50
N THR A 273 2.90 12.28 10.35
CA THR A 273 1.75 12.85 9.62
C THR A 273 0.76 11.77 9.20
N SER A 274 1.24 10.65 8.65
CA SER A 274 0.40 9.50 8.30
C SER A 274 -0.25 8.85 9.52
N GLU A 275 0.46 8.78 10.65
CA GLU A 275 -0.08 8.22 11.89
C GLU A 275 -1.20 9.09 12.47
N ILE A 276 -1.07 10.41 12.42
CA ILE A 276 -2.11 11.35 12.85
C ILE A 276 -3.36 11.23 11.98
N ASP A 277 -3.20 11.15 10.65
CA ASP A 277 -4.33 10.97 9.73
C ASP A 277 -5.06 9.64 10.01
N PHE A 278 -4.29 8.56 10.19
CA PHE A 278 -4.84 7.26 10.56
C PHE A 278 -5.61 7.30 11.89
N ALA A 279 -5.02 7.87 12.94
CA ALA A 279 -5.67 7.98 14.25
C ALA A 279 -6.95 8.84 14.18
N THR A 280 -6.91 9.94 13.41
CA THR A 280 -8.07 10.81 13.19
C THR A 280 -9.20 10.06 12.49
N LYS A 281 -8.91 9.35 11.41
CA LYS A 281 -9.91 8.55 10.68
C LYS A 281 -10.47 7.42 11.53
N LEU A 282 -9.64 6.78 12.36
CA LEU A 282 -10.10 5.74 13.28
C LEU A 282 -11.08 6.30 14.31
N ARG A 283 -10.79 7.47 14.91
CA ARG A 283 -11.70 8.17 15.82
C ARG A 283 -13.04 8.49 15.13
N ILE A 284 -12.98 9.08 13.94
CA ILE A 284 -14.19 9.43 13.17
C ILE A 284 -14.99 8.16 12.83
N LEU A 285 -14.32 7.06 12.46
CA LEU A 285 -14.98 5.78 12.22
C LEU A 285 -15.74 5.32 13.46
N THR A 286 -15.11 5.35 14.64
CA THR A 286 -15.77 4.98 15.89
C THR A 286 -16.99 5.86 16.18
N GLU A 287 -16.89 7.17 16.00
CA GLU A 287 -18.02 8.10 16.16
C GLU A 287 -19.16 7.79 15.18
N LYS A 288 -18.85 7.51 13.90
CA LYS A 288 -19.85 7.15 12.89
C LYS A 288 -20.49 5.79 13.16
N GLN A 289 -19.72 4.82 13.64
CA GLN A 289 -20.25 3.52 14.06
C GLN A 289 -21.21 3.67 15.25
N ALA A 290 -20.85 4.50 16.24
CA ALA A 290 -21.72 4.78 17.38
C ALA A 290 -23.04 5.44 16.96
N LEU A 291 -23.01 6.33 15.96
CA LEU A 291 -24.21 6.96 15.40
C LEU A 291 -25.05 5.99 14.54
N ALA A 292 -24.41 5.08 13.81
CA ALA A 292 -25.10 4.10 12.96
C ALA A 292 -25.77 2.97 13.78
N ALA A 293 -25.13 2.55 14.88
CA ALA A 293 -25.60 1.44 15.72
C ALA A 293 -27.09 1.51 16.13
N PRO A 294 -27.61 2.62 16.70
CA PRO A 294 -29.02 2.70 17.08
C PRO A 294 -29.98 2.67 15.87
N LEU A 295 -29.55 3.17 14.71
CA LEU A 295 -30.37 3.17 13.48
C LEU A 295 -30.48 1.77 12.89
N VAL A 296 -29.37 1.02 12.90
CA VAL A 296 -29.35 -0.40 12.51
C VAL A 296 -30.25 -1.21 13.44
N ALA A 297 -30.12 -1.03 14.76
CA ALA A 297 -30.98 -1.70 15.74
C ALA A 297 -32.48 -1.39 15.51
N ALA A 298 -32.82 -0.12 15.25
CA ALA A 298 -34.20 0.28 14.93
C ALA A 298 -34.73 -0.37 13.64
N SER A 299 -33.89 -0.52 12.61
CA SER A 299 -34.25 -1.23 11.38
C SER A 299 -34.47 -2.73 11.63
N GLU A 300 -33.65 -3.37 12.46
CA GLU A 300 -33.80 -4.78 12.83
C GLU A 300 -35.05 -5.02 13.67
N GLU A 301 -35.35 -4.14 14.62
CA GLU A 301 -36.58 -4.19 15.42
C GLU A 301 -37.82 -4.02 14.53
N ALA A 302 -37.80 -3.06 13.61
CA ALA A 302 -38.90 -2.85 12.66
C ALA A 302 -39.09 -4.05 11.72
N LEU A 303 -38.01 -4.69 11.26
CA LEU A 303 -38.08 -5.94 10.50
C LEU A 303 -38.69 -7.07 11.33
N GLY A 304 -38.31 -7.18 12.61
CA GLY A 304 -38.91 -8.11 13.57
C GLY A 304 -40.43 -7.90 13.69
N ALA A 305 -40.88 -6.64 13.75
CA ALA A 305 -42.30 -6.30 13.79
C ALA A 305 -43.04 -6.70 12.50
N VAL A 306 -42.44 -6.48 11.32
CA VAL A 306 -42.99 -6.94 10.03
C VAL A 306 -43.16 -8.46 10.03
N ASN A 307 -42.12 -9.19 10.46
CA ASN A 307 -42.14 -10.66 10.47
C ASN A 307 -43.18 -11.20 11.46
N LYS A 308 -43.31 -10.58 12.63
CA LYS A 308 -44.35 -10.92 13.61
C LYS A 308 -45.76 -10.69 13.03
N MET A 309 -46.01 -9.54 12.40
CA MET A 309 -47.31 -9.24 11.80
C MET A 309 -47.68 -10.24 10.69
N LYS A 310 -46.71 -10.65 9.86
CA LYS A 310 -46.92 -11.72 8.86
C LYS A 310 -47.33 -13.05 9.52
N SER A 311 -46.69 -13.41 10.63
CA SER A 311 -47.04 -14.61 11.39
C SER A 311 -48.45 -14.51 11.99
N ASP A 312 -48.83 -13.36 12.54
CA ASP A 312 -50.15 -13.13 13.13
C ASP A 312 -51.26 -13.20 12.06
N ILE A 313 -51.00 -12.65 10.86
CA ILE A 313 -51.92 -12.78 9.71
C ILE A 313 -52.07 -14.25 9.29
N ALA A 314 -50.97 -15.00 9.18
CA ALA A 314 -51.03 -16.42 8.81
C ALA A 314 -51.80 -17.24 9.85
N ALA A 315 -51.60 -16.97 11.15
CA ALA A 315 -52.36 -17.61 12.22
C ALA A 315 -53.86 -17.25 12.15
N ALA A 316 -54.20 -15.99 11.91
CA ALA A 316 -55.59 -15.55 11.75
C ALA A 316 -56.26 -16.19 10.52
N GLN A 317 -55.54 -16.35 9.41
CA GLN A 317 -56.02 -17.06 8.22
C GLN A 317 -56.28 -18.55 8.52
N GLN A 318 -55.45 -19.19 9.34
CA GLN A 318 -55.67 -20.57 9.77
C GLN A 318 -56.96 -20.69 10.60
N VAL A 319 -57.26 -19.72 11.46
CA VAL A 319 -58.52 -19.67 12.22
C VAL A 319 -59.73 -19.51 11.29
N VAL A 320 -59.62 -18.73 10.20
CA VAL A 320 -60.66 -18.65 9.17
C VAL A 320 -60.93 -20.01 8.55
N VAL A 321 -59.89 -20.76 8.19
CA VAL A 321 -60.02 -22.12 7.63
C VAL A 321 -60.74 -23.06 8.61
N THR A 322 -60.33 -23.06 9.88
CA THR A 322 -60.99 -23.90 10.89
C THR A 322 -62.44 -23.48 11.15
N SER A 323 -62.73 -22.17 11.15
CA SER A 323 -64.09 -21.66 11.34
C SER A 323 -64.99 -21.96 10.15
N GLN A 324 -64.47 -21.90 8.92
CA GLN A 324 -65.19 -22.30 7.72
C GLN A 324 -65.56 -23.78 7.78
N LYS A 325 -64.61 -24.62 8.19
CA LYS A 325 -64.89 -26.05 8.40
C LYS A 325 -66.01 -26.27 9.44
N ALA A 326 -66.02 -25.50 10.54
CA ALA A 326 -67.06 -25.60 11.55
C ALA A 326 -68.46 -25.20 11.01
N VAL A 327 -68.52 -24.21 10.12
CA VAL A 327 -69.75 -23.84 9.39
C VAL A 327 -70.22 -25.00 8.52
N ASP A 328 -69.31 -25.61 7.75
CA ASP A 328 -69.64 -26.73 6.86
C ASP A 328 -70.13 -27.95 7.64
N ASP A 329 -69.43 -28.31 8.72
CA ASP A 329 -69.80 -29.41 9.61
C ASP A 329 -71.14 -29.13 10.32
N GLY A 330 -71.37 -27.89 10.76
CA GLY A 330 -72.64 -27.46 11.36
C GLY A 330 -73.82 -27.56 10.39
N ASN A 331 -73.64 -27.12 9.15
CA ASN A 331 -74.64 -27.24 8.09
C ASN A 331 -74.95 -28.71 7.77
N ALA A 332 -73.93 -29.57 7.74
CA ALA A 332 -74.12 -31.01 7.55
C ALA A 332 -74.92 -31.63 8.72
N ALA A 333 -74.65 -31.23 9.96
CA ALA A 333 -75.40 -31.69 11.14
C ALA A 333 -76.87 -31.24 11.11
N VAL A 334 -77.15 -30.01 10.67
CA VAL A 334 -78.52 -29.52 10.46
C VAL A 334 -79.25 -30.37 9.42
N ALA A 335 -78.60 -30.67 8.29
CA ALA A 335 -79.17 -31.51 7.24
C ALA A 335 -79.50 -32.93 7.76
N ALA A 336 -78.59 -33.53 8.52
CA ALA A 336 -78.81 -34.84 9.14
C ALA A 336 -79.97 -34.82 10.16
N ALA A 337 -80.03 -33.80 11.02
CA ALA A 337 -81.12 -33.66 12.00
C ALA A 337 -82.49 -33.48 11.31
N LYS A 338 -82.55 -32.71 10.22
CA LYS A 338 -83.76 -32.55 9.39
C LYS A 338 -84.18 -33.86 8.73
N GLN A 339 -83.22 -34.67 8.30
CA GLN A 339 -83.51 -36.01 7.78
C GLN A 339 -84.13 -36.91 8.85
N VAL A 340 -83.57 -36.92 10.07
CA VAL A 340 -84.12 -37.68 11.21
C VAL A 340 -85.55 -37.24 11.54
N LEU A 341 -85.82 -35.93 11.57
CA LEU A 341 -87.16 -35.39 11.79
C LEU A 341 -88.14 -35.84 10.69
N THR A 342 -87.69 -35.83 9.43
CA THR A 342 -88.48 -36.30 8.28
C THR A 342 -88.84 -37.78 8.43
N THR A 343 -87.87 -38.63 8.75
CA THR A 343 -88.10 -40.07 8.99
C THR A 343 -89.04 -40.30 10.17
N ALA A 344 -88.81 -39.66 11.31
CA ALA A 344 -89.68 -39.81 12.49
C ALA A 344 -91.13 -39.38 12.20
N THR A 345 -91.31 -38.31 11.41
CA THR A 345 -92.64 -37.84 10.98
C THR A 345 -93.33 -38.86 10.07
N ALA A 346 -92.59 -39.44 9.11
CA ALA A 346 -93.12 -40.46 8.22
C ALA A 346 -93.49 -41.75 8.96
N GLU A 347 -92.66 -42.20 9.90
CA GLU A 347 -92.94 -43.37 10.75
C GLU A 347 -94.18 -43.15 11.63
N HIS A 348 -94.30 -41.99 12.28
CA HIS A 348 -95.47 -41.66 13.08
C HIS A 348 -96.75 -41.64 12.22
N ALA A 349 -96.70 -41.06 11.02
CA ALA A 349 -97.82 -41.06 10.08
C ALA A 349 -98.24 -42.49 9.69
N ALA A 350 -97.29 -43.36 9.37
CA ALA A 350 -97.56 -44.76 9.04
C ALA A 350 -98.18 -45.55 10.21
N ILE A 351 -97.71 -45.32 11.44
CA ILE A 351 -98.30 -45.94 12.64
C ILE A 351 -99.69 -45.38 12.92
N THR A 352 -99.90 -44.07 12.73
CA THR A 352 -101.22 -43.43 12.86
C THR A 352 -102.25 -44.08 11.92
N THR A 353 -101.90 -44.27 10.65
CA THR A 353 -102.75 -44.97 9.67
C THR A 353 -103.04 -46.42 10.09
N THR A 354 -102.03 -47.13 10.60
CA THR A 354 -102.18 -48.51 11.08
C THR A 354 -103.12 -48.61 12.29
N VAL A 355 -102.95 -47.73 13.28
CA VAL A 355 -103.82 -47.65 14.47
C VAL A 355 -105.27 -47.37 14.03
N ALA A 356 -105.50 -46.38 13.17
CA ALA A 356 -106.83 -46.05 12.67
C ALA A 356 -107.50 -47.24 11.94
N GLY A 357 -106.73 -47.98 11.12
CA GLY A 357 -107.23 -49.17 10.44
C GLY A 357 -107.60 -50.30 11.42
N LEU A 358 -106.78 -50.54 12.45
CA LEU A 358 -107.07 -51.54 13.49
C LEU A 358 -108.28 -51.15 14.35
N GLU A 359 -108.42 -49.87 14.73
CA GLU A 359 -109.58 -49.36 15.48
C GLU A 359 -110.89 -49.50 14.70
N ALA A 360 -110.86 -49.26 13.39
CA ALA A 360 -112.03 -49.41 12.53
C ALA A 360 -112.43 -50.89 12.35
N ALA A 361 -111.48 -51.82 12.32
CA ALA A 361 -111.73 -53.25 12.11
C ALA A 361 -112.17 -54.00 13.38
N LEU A 362 -111.72 -53.57 14.57
CA LEU A 362 -111.97 -54.25 15.84
C LEU A 362 -113.46 -54.48 16.17
N PRO A 363 -114.37 -53.50 15.96
CA PRO A 363 -115.81 -53.68 16.24
C PRO A 363 -116.44 -54.81 15.42
N ALA A 364 -116.16 -54.87 14.11
CA ALA A 364 -116.67 -55.91 13.23
C ALA A 364 -116.11 -57.29 13.58
N LEU A 365 -114.82 -57.36 13.95
CA LEU A 365 -114.19 -58.61 14.38
C LEU A 365 -114.74 -59.11 15.73
N LYS A 366 -115.08 -58.19 16.64
CA LYS A 366 -115.73 -58.47 17.93
C LYS A 366 -117.15 -59.00 17.75
N GLU A 367 -117.90 -58.42 16.82
CA GLU A 367 -119.22 -58.92 16.43
C GLU A 367 -119.14 -60.30 15.77
N ALA A 368 -118.18 -60.51 14.86
CA ALA A 368 -117.93 -61.80 14.23
C ALA A 368 -117.54 -62.90 15.24
N GLN A 369 -116.68 -62.58 16.22
CA GLN A 369 -116.33 -63.50 17.30
C GLN A 369 -117.53 -63.82 18.20
N ALA A 370 -118.33 -62.82 18.58
CA ALA A 370 -119.52 -63.02 19.42
C ALA A 370 -120.56 -63.92 18.73
N LYS A 371 -120.78 -63.72 17.41
CA LYS A 371 -121.67 -64.56 16.60
C LYS A 371 -121.10 -65.96 16.36
N GLY A 372 -119.78 -66.08 16.16
CA GLY A 372 -119.10 -67.37 16.05
C GLY A 372 -119.19 -68.19 17.35
N ALA A 373 -119.03 -67.55 18.50
CA ALA A 373 -119.22 -68.18 19.81
C ALA A 373 -120.68 -68.59 20.06
N GLU A 374 -121.64 -67.74 19.66
CA GLU A 374 -123.08 -68.05 19.73
C GLU A 374 -123.45 -69.27 18.85
N ALA A 375 -122.84 -69.39 17.67
CA ALA A 375 -123.03 -70.51 16.76
C ALA A 375 -122.43 -71.82 17.33
N ALA A 376 -121.19 -71.78 17.85
CA ALA A 376 -120.55 -72.93 18.48
C ALA A 376 -121.31 -73.43 19.73
N ALA A 377 -121.89 -72.52 20.52
CA ALA A 377 -122.68 -72.87 21.71
C ALA A 377 -124.01 -73.58 21.38
N LYS A 378 -124.58 -73.35 20.19
CA LYS A 378 -125.83 -74.00 19.72
C LYS A 378 -125.61 -75.39 19.13
N ALA A 379 -124.36 -75.80 18.85
CA ALA A 379 -124.00 -77.10 18.26
C ALA A 379 -122.75 -77.72 18.95
N PRO A 380 -122.86 -78.13 20.23
CA PRO A 380 -121.69 -78.47 21.07
C PRO A 380 -120.92 -79.75 20.67
N THR A 381 -121.42 -80.56 19.74
CA THR A 381 -120.73 -81.77 19.22
C THR A 381 -119.99 -81.52 17.89
N ASP A 382 -120.11 -80.34 17.29
CA ASP A 382 -119.44 -79.96 16.03
C ASP A 382 -118.06 -79.36 16.29
N LYS A 383 -117.01 -80.15 16.00
CA LYS A 383 -115.62 -79.78 16.28
C LYS A 383 -115.07 -78.73 15.32
N GLU A 384 -115.59 -78.62 14.10
CA GLU A 384 -115.11 -77.65 13.11
C GLU A 384 -115.65 -76.25 13.42
N LEU A 385 -116.92 -76.15 13.84
CA LEU A 385 -117.52 -74.88 14.23
C LEU A 385 -116.91 -74.30 15.52
N ALA A 386 -116.57 -75.17 16.49
CA ALA A 386 -115.83 -74.78 17.69
C ALA A 386 -114.41 -74.28 17.37
N ALA A 387 -113.71 -74.93 16.43
CA ALA A 387 -112.38 -74.50 15.99
C ALA A 387 -112.43 -73.13 15.27
N ALA A 388 -113.44 -72.89 14.41
CA ALA A 388 -113.59 -71.59 13.74
C ALA A 388 -113.90 -70.45 14.72
N ALA A 389 -114.73 -70.69 15.75
CA ALA A 389 -115.00 -69.73 16.81
C ALA A 389 -113.73 -69.40 17.63
N GLU A 390 -112.90 -70.41 17.92
CA GLU A 390 -111.62 -70.23 18.62
C GLU A 390 -110.56 -69.51 17.76
N MET A 391 -110.55 -69.74 16.44
CA MET A 391 -109.71 -68.98 15.52
C MET A 391 -110.12 -67.50 15.45
N LEU A 392 -111.43 -67.19 15.45
CA LEU A 392 -111.93 -65.81 15.52
C LEU A 392 -111.58 -65.15 16.86
N LYS A 393 -111.68 -65.88 17.97
CA LYS A 393 -111.22 -65.43 19.29
C LYS A 393 -109.74 -65.13 19.30
N THR A 394 -108.91 -66.04 18.79
CA THR A 394 -107.45 -65.87 18.69
C THR A 394 -107.08 -64.67 17.82
N ALA A 395 -107.77 -64.47 16.69
CA ALA A 395 -107.58 -63.32 15.81
C ALA A 395 -107.98 -62.00 16.48
N LEU A 396 -109.09 -61.98 17.22
CA LEU A 396 -109.54 -60.82 18.00
C LEU A 396 -108.57 -60.48 19.13
N ASP A 397 -108.12 -61.47 19.89
CA ASP A 397 -107.17 -61.28 20.97
C ASP A 397 -105.82 -60.78 20.42
N LYS A 398 -105.35 -61.33 19.28
CA LYS A 398 -104.14 -60.87 18.59
C LYS A 398 -104.26 -59.45 18.04
N GLN A 399 -105.38 -59.08 17.41
CA GLN A 399 -105.56 -57.73 16.88
C GLN A 399 -105.79 -56.70 17.99
N THR A 400 -106.44 -57.09 19.09
CA THR A 400 -106.58 -56.25 20.29
C THR A 400 -105.22 -55.99 20.94
N ALA A 401 -104.39 -57.02 21.08
CA ALA A 401 -103.01 -56.87 21.57
C ALA A 401 -102.14 -56.03 20.61
N SER A 402 -102.28 -56.23 19.30
CA SER A 402 -101.59 -55.45 18.27
C SER A 402 -101.97 -53.97 18.32
N LEU A 403 -103.25 -53.63 18.48
CA LEU A 403 -103.71 -52.26 18.63
C LEU A 403 -103.14 -51.61 19.89
N ALA A 404 -103.14 -52.32 21.03
CA ALA A 404 -102.56 -51.81 22.27
C ALA A 404 -101.04 -51.53 22.14
N ALA A 405 -100.30 -52.44 21.48
CA ALA A 405 -98.89 -52.24 21.17
C ALA A 405 -98.67 -51.05 20.22
N MET A 406 -99.46 -50.93 19.15
CA MET A 406 -99.36 -49.85 18.18
C MET A 406 -99.74 -48.49 18.77
N LYS A 407 -100.68 -48.41 19.71
CA LYS A 407 -100.99 -47.18 20.46
C LYS A 407 -99.83 -46.75 21.36
N THR A 408 -99.15 -47.70 21.98
CA THR A 408 -97.93 -47.43 22.77
C THR A 408 -96.83 -46.88 21.86
N LEU A 409 -96.57 -47.55 20.73
CA LEU A 409 -95.63 -47.11 19.70
C LEU A 409 -95.98 -45.73 19.11
N LEU A 410 -97.27 -45.41 18.96
CA LEU A 410 -97.72 -44.10 18.46
C LEU A 410 -97.27 -42.97 19.38
N VAL A 411 -97.46 -43.13 20.70
CA VAL A 411 -97.01 -42.16 21.71
C VAL A 411 -95.49 -42.04 21.72
N GLU A 412 -94.76 -43.16 21.61
CA GLU A 412 -93.29 -43.16 21.50
C GLU A 412 -92.80 -42.43 20.25
N LYS A 413 -93.43 -42.63 19.09
CA LYS A 413 -93.07 -41.91 17.85
C LYS A 413 -93.45 -40.43 17.90
N ALA A 414 -94.54 -40.06 18.56
CA ALA A 414 -94.87 -38.66 18.80
C ALA A 414 -93.78 -37.97 19.65
N ALA A 415 -93.31 -38.63 20.71
CA ALA A 415 -92.19 -38.14 21.51
C ALA A 415 -90.86 -38.08 20.71
N ALA A 416 -90.64 -39.03 19.80
CA ALA A 416 -89.47 -39.02 18.91
C ALA A 416 -89.47 -37.82 17.95
N ILE A 417 -90.63 -37.39 17.45
CA ILE A 417 -90.78 -36.17 16.64
C ILE A 417 -90.38 -34.93 17.45
N GLU A 418 -90.91 -34.79 18.67
CA GLU A 418 -90.58 -33.62 19.51
C GLU A 418 -89.09 -33.58 19.86
N LYS A 419 -88.48 -34.73 20.15
CA LYS A 419 -87.02 -34.83 20.34
C LYS A 419 -86.24 -34.44 19.08
N ALA A 420 -86.70 -34.86 17.90
CA ALA A 420 -86.07 -34.52 16.63
C ALA A 420 -86.21 -33.03 16.28
N LYS A 421 -87.35 -32.38 16.60
CA LYS A 421 -87.52 -30.93 16.44
C LYS A 421 -86.53 -30.14 17.31
N VAL A 422 -86.38 -30.54 18.58
CA VAL A 422 -85.39 -29.92 19.48
C VAL A 422 -83.97 -30.09 18.93
N ALA A 423 -83.63 -31.27 18.42
CA ALA A 423 -82.33 -31.52 17.81
C ALA A 423 -82.07 -30.66 16.57
N VAL A 424 -83.07 -30.45 15.70
CA VAL A 424 -82.95 -29.53 14.55
C VAL A 424 -82.68 -28.10 15.02
N ALA A 425 -83.46 -27.59 15.98
CA ALA A 425 -83.29 -26.23 16.50
C ALA A 425 -81.91 -26.04 17.16
N GLU A 426 -81.41 -27.04 17.90
CA GLU A 426 -80.07 -27.01 18.50
C GLU A 426 -78.97 -26.97 17.44
N MET A 427 -79.07 -27.78 16.39
CA MET A 427 -78.08 -27.80 15.31
C MET A 427 -78.12 -26.52 14.47
N GLU A 428 -79.31 -25.95 14.22
CA GLU A 428 -79.45 -24.67 13.51
C GLU A 428 -78.80 -23.54 14.30
N LYS A 429 -78.95 -23.54 15.63
CA LYS A 429 -78.25 -22.60 16.50
C LYS A 429 -76.73 -22.78 16.43
N LYS A 430 -76.21 -24.01 16.53
CA LYS A 430 -74.77 -24.28 16.41
C LYS A 430 -74.19 -23.83 15.07
N ALA A 431 -74.91 -24.05 13.97
CA ALA A 431 -74.50 -23.58 12.65
C ALA A 431 -74.47 -22.04 12.57
N ALA A 432 -75.47 -21.35 13.12
CA ALA A 432 -75.49 -19.89 13.18
C ALA A 432 -74.34 -19.32 14.03
N ASP A 433 -74.05 -19.92 15.20
CA ASP A 433 -72.93 -19.54 16.05
C ASP A 433 -71.57 -19.72 15.32
N ALA A 434 -71.42 -20.80 14.54
CA ALA A 434 -70.21 -21.02 13.72
C ALA A 434 -70.03 -19.95 12.63
N VAL A 435 -71.13 -19.48 12.01
CA VAL A 435 -71.08 -18.39 11.02
C VAL A 435 -70.62 -17.08 11.67
N VAL A 436 -71.10 -16.77 12.88
CA VAL A 436 -70.65 -15.58 13.63
C VAL A 436 -69.13 -15.64 13.89
N VAL A 437 -68.60 -16.79 14.28
CA VAL A 437 -67.16 -16.99 14.50
C VAL A 437 -66.36 -16.81 13.20
N LEU A 438 -66.85 -17.34 12.07
CA LEU A 438 -66.23 -17.14 10.76
C LEU A 438 -66.20 -15.66 10.35
N THR A 439 -67.30 -14.93 10.53
CA THR A 439 -67.37 -13.49 10.23
C THR A 439 -66.37 -12.70 11.09
N ALA A 440 -66.30 -12.98 12.39
CA ALA A 440 -65.34 -12.33 13.29
C ALA A 440 -63.88 -12.64 12.90
N SER A 441 -63.59 -13.88 12.51
CA SER A 441 -62.25 -14.31 12.09
C SER A 441 -61.82 -13.61 10.79
N ASN A 442 -62.73 -13.50 9.81
CA ASN A 442 -62.48 -12.75 8.57
C ASN A 442 -62.22 -11.25 8.84
N ALA A 443 -63.03 -10.64 9.71
CA ALA A 443 -62.82 -9.25 10.12
C ALA A 443 -61.43 -9.05 10.76
N LYS A 444 -60.98 -10.01 11.58
CA LYS A 444 -59.65 -9.94 12.20
C LYS A 444 -58.52 -10.02 11.17
N VAL A 445 -58.64 -10.87 10.14
CA VAL A 445 -57.66 -10.92 9.05
C VAL A 445 -57.59 -9.58 8.31
N THR A 446 -58.74 -8.96 8.02
CA THR A 446 -58.78 -7.63 7.38
C THR A 446 -58.12 -6.56 8.26
N GLU A 447 -58.39 -6.55 9.56
CA GLU A 447 -57.79 -5.61 10.52
C GLU A 447 -56.26 -5.74 10.56
N LEU A 448 -55.74 -6.97 10.70
CA LEU A 448 -54.30 -7.23 10.74
C LEU A 448 -53.62 -6.89 9.40
N THR A 449 -54.28 -7.20 8.28
CA THR A 449 -53.79 -6.85 6.94
C THR A 449 -53.68 -5.33 6.76
N ALA A 450 -54.69 -4.58 7.22
CA ALA A 450 -54.65 -3.12 7.18
C ALA A 450 -53.56 -2.53 8.09
N ALA A 451 -53.33 -3.13 9.26
CA ALA A 451 -52.29 -2.72 10.20
C ALA A 451 -50.86 -3.00 9.70
N MET A 452 -50.70 -3.86 8.69
CA MET A 452 -49.39 -4.22 8.16
C MET A 452 -48.70 -3.07 7.41
N LYS A 453 -49.44 -2.31 6.60
CA LYS A 453 -48.87 -1.24 5.76
C LYS A 453 -48.10 -0.18 6.56
N PRO A 454 -48.64 0.37 7.68
CA PRO A 454 -47.89 1.27 8.55
C PRO A 454 -46.60 0.66 9.14
N ILE A 455 -46.57 -0.64 9.40
CA ILE A 455 -45.38 -1.32 9.93
C ILE A 455 -44.32 -1.47 8.83
N GLU A 456 -44.73 -1.81 7.60
CA GLU A 456 -43.83 -1.85 6.44
C GLU A 456 -43.23 -0.47 6.14
N ASP A 457 -44.01 0.60 6.22
CA ASP A 457 -43.53 1.97 6.00
C ASP A 457 -42.53 2.41 7.09
N LYS A 458 -42.77 2.03 8.35
CA LYS A 458 -41.80 2.22 9.44
C LYS A 458 -40.51 1.46 9.19
N PHE A 459 -40.59 0.19 8.77
CA PHE A 459 -39.41 -0.60 8.41
C PHE A 459 -38.64 0.03 7.25
N ALA A 460 -39.32 0.43 6.17
CA ALA A 460 -38.67 1.05 5.02
C ALA A 460 -37.93 2.34 5.41
N SER A 461 -38.55 3.18 6.26
CA SER A 461 -37.95 4.42 6.76
C SER A 461 -36.74 4.14 7.66
N ALA A 462 -36.87 3.21 8.60
CA ALA A 462 -35.77 2.81 9.50
C ALA A 462 -34.59 2.20 8.72
N LYS A 463 -34.90 1.35 7.74
CA LYS A 463 -33.90 0.76 6.84
C LYS A 463 -33.16 1.82 6.03
N GLN A 464 -33.88 2.79 5.46
CA GLN A 464 -33.25 3.88 4.72
C GLN A 464 -32.29 4.69 5.61
N ALA A 465 -32.70 5.00 6.84
CA ALA A 465 -31.85 5.72 7.80
C ALA A 465 -30.60 4.90 8.18
N ALA A 466 -30.75 3.59 8.42
CA ALA A 466 -29.64 2.69 8.70
C ALA A 466 -28.65 2.61 7.53
N ASP A 467 -29.15 2.41 6.30
CA ASP A 467 -28.33 2.34 5.09
C ASP A 467 -27.55 3.65 4.87
N GLN A 468 -28.20 4.81 5.03
CA GLN A 468 -27.55 6.12 4.93
C GLN A 468 -26.47 6.32 6.00
N ALA A 469 -26.68 5.85 7.22
CA ALA A 469 -25.70 5.95 8.30
C ALA A 469 -24.49 5.01 8.10
N LEU A 470 -24.69 3.87 7.45
CA LEU A 470 -23.62 2.90 7.16
C LEU A 470 -22.75 3.28 5.96
N GLN A 471 -23.24 4.05 5.00
CA GLN A 471 -22.43 4.53 3.86
C GLN A 471 -21.10 5.18 4.27
N PRO A 472 -21.06 6.21 5.14
CA PRO A 472 -19.80 6.82 5.57
C PRO A 472 -18.93 5.87 6.40
N VAL A 473 -19.52 4.93 7.14
CA VAL A 473 -18.76 3.90 7.89
C VAL A 473 -17.97 3.01 6.92
N THR A 474 -18.64 2.49 5.88
CA THR A 474 -18.00 1.65 4.86
C THR A 474 -16.91 2.40 4.09
N ALA A 475 -17.18 3.66 3.71
CA ALA A 475 -16.19 4.50 3.02
C ALA A 475 -14.93 4.71 3.88
N LEU A 476 -15.10 5.07 5.15
CA LEU A 476 -13.97 5.26 6.09
C LEU A 476 -13.20 3.96 6.34
N GLN A 477 -13.87 2.82 6.43
CA GLN A 477 -13.20 1.52 6.55
C GLN A 477 -12.27 1.23 5.36
N GLN A 478 -12.70 1.54 4.14
CA GLN A 478 -11.87 1.39 2.94
C GLN A 478 -10.67 2.35 2.94
N GLU A 479 -10.87 3.61 3.36
CA GLU A 479 -9.77 4.57 3.48
C GLU A 479 -8.73 4.14 4.53
N ILE A 480 -9.19 3.67 5.68
CA ILE A 480 -8.33 3.14 6.75
C ILE A 480 -7.56 1.91 6.25
N GLN A 481 -8.19 1.03 5.47
CA GLN A 481 -7.52 -0.14 4.90
C GLN A 481 -6.39 0.27 3.94
N LYS A 482 -6.63 1.24 3.05
CA LYS A 482 -5.58 1.78 2.17
C LYS A 482 -4.41 2.36 2.97
N LEU A 483 -4.68 3.06 4.07
CA LEU A 483 -3.64 3.60 4.95
C LEU A 483 -2.83 2.53 5.67
N LYS A 484 -3.41 1.35 5.95
CA LYS A 484 -2.67 0.21 6.52
C LYS A 484 -1.72 -0.43 5.50
N GLU A 485 -2.16 -0.55 4.25
CA GLU A 485 -1.37 -1.16 3.17
C GLU A 485 -0.15 -0.31 2.78
N VAL A 486 -0.21 1.01 2.98
CA VAL A 486 0.95 1.92 2.77
C VAL A 486 1.97 1.85 3.93
N LYS A 487 1.60 1.25 5.08
CA LYS A 487 2.46 1.12 6.27
C LYS A 487 3.21 -0.22 6.36
N LEU A 488 2.81 -1.22 5.58
CA LEU A 488 3.48 -2.52 5.42
C LEU A 488 4.40 -2.49 4.18
#